data_AF-A0A923RQ24-F1
#
_entry.id   AF-A0A923RQ24-F1
#
_cell.length_a   1.000
_cell.length_b   1.000
_cell.length_c   1.000
_cell.angle_alpha   90.00
_cell.angle_beta   90.00
_cell.angle_gamma   90.00
#
_symmetry.space_group_name_H-M   'P 1'
#
loop_
_entity.id
_entity.type
_entity.pdbx_description
1 polymer ?
#
loop_
_entity_poly.entity_id
_entity_poly.type
_entity_poly.pdbx_seq_one_letter_code
_entity_poly.pdbx_strand_id
1 'polypeptide(L)' 'MFGSMELLGDKIDQRFSRYISLDGIPENEVEEFEGIYAAYKKLGGNHKREEKYKYVKQHLKVIPVVSKLKQEEL' A
#
# COMPACT_ATOMS: atom_id res chain seq x y z
N MET A 1 8.73 -19.02 -10.49
CA MET A 1 8.12 -18.72 -9.18
C MET A 1 6.86 -17.89 -9.40
N PHE A 2 5.68 -18.53 -9.43
CA PHE A 2 4.39 -17.84 -9.58
C PHE A 2 3.84 -17.34 -8.23
N GLY A 3 4.15 -18.05 -7.14
CA GLY A 3 3.67 -17.71 -5.80
C GLY A 3 4.03 -16.30 -5.33
N SER A 4 5.22 -15.79 -5.65
CA SER A 4 5.65 -14.45 -5.25
C SER A 4 4.83 -13.34 -5.92
N MET A 5 4.40 -13.53 -7.17
CA MET A 5 3.58 -12.55 -7.90
C MET A 5 2.16 -12.51 -7.35
N GLU A 6 1.53 -13.67 -7.13
CA GLU A 6 0.17 -13.73 -6.61
C GLU A 6 0.07 -13.17 -5.19
N LEU A 7 1.04 -13.49 -4.33
CA LEU A 7 1.12 -12.94 -2.97
C LEU A 7 1.29 -11.41 -2.96
N LEU A 8 2.14 -10.86 -3.83
CA LEU A 8 2.29 -9.41 -3.94
C LEU A 8 1.03 -8.75 -4.52
N GLY A 9 0.39 -9.40 -5.49
CA GLY A 9 -0.88 -8.95 -6.05
C GLY A 9 -2.01 -8.94 -5.03
N ASP A 10 -2.06 -9.93 -4.14
CA ASP A 10 -3.03 -10.00 -3.04
C ASP A 10 -2.78 -8.88 -2.01
N LYS A 11 -1.50 -8.62 -1.65
CA LYS A 11 -1.15 -7.48 -0.79
C LYS A 11 -1.58 -6.14 -1.37
N ILE A 12 -1.42 -5.92 -2.69
CA ILE A 12 -1.92 -4.70 -3.35
C ILE A 12 -3.43 -4.57 -3.17
N ASP A 13 -4.17 -5.67 -3.30
CA ASP A 13 -5.63 -5.71 -3.14
C ASP A 13 -6.06 -5.38 -1.70
N GLN A 14 -5.42 -6.01 -0.72
CA GLN A 14 -5.67 -5.75 0.70
C GLN A 14 -5.40 -4.29 1.07
N ARG A 15 -4.25 -3.76 0.65
CA ARG A 15 -3.86 -2.36 0.89
C ARG A 15 -4.83 -1.40 0.21
N PHE A 16 -5.19 -1.66 -1.04
CA PHE A 16 -6.20 -0.88 -1.77
C PHE A 16 -7.52 -0.81 -0.98
N SER A 17 -8.10 -1.96 -0.62
CA SER A 17 -9.36 -1.98 0.12
C SER A 17 -9.28 -1.22 1.45
N ARG A 18 -8.16 -1.33 2.16
CA ARG A 18 -7.93 -0.60 3.41
C ARG A 18 -7.86 0.91 3.18
N TYR A 19 -7.11 1.37 2.19
CA TYR A 19 -6.93 2.79 1.91
C TYR A 19 -8.22 3.46 1.42
N ILE A 20 -9.05 2.74 0.66
CA ILE A 20 -10.39 3.21 0.29
C ILE A 20 -11.24 3.41 1.55
N SER A 21 -11.28 2.43 2.47
CA SER A 21 -12.02 2.57 3.73
C SER A 21 -11.52 3.69 4.63
N LEU A 22 -10.24 4.05 4.53
CA LEU A 22 -9.62 5.14 5.29
C LEU A 22 -9.73 6.51 4.61
N ASP A 23 -10.19 6.56 3.35
CA ASP A 23 -10.11 7.76 2.50
C ASP A 23 -8.68 8.35 2.43
N GLY A 24 -7.67 7.47 2.38
CA GLY A 24 -6.27 7.88 2.38
C GLY A 24 -5.26 6.78 2.68
N ILE A 25 -3.99 7.11 2.50
CA ILE A 25 -2.84 6.23 2.72
C ILE A 25 -2.13 6.69 3.99
N PRO A 26 -1.94 5.84 5.01
CA PRO A 26 -1.11 6.20 6.15
C PRO A 26 0.32 6.54 5.70
N GLU A 27 0.87 7.64 6.19
CA GLU A 27 2.21 8.13 5.81
C GLU A 27 3.29 7.05 5.92
N ASN A 28 3.28 6.27 7.00
CA ASN A 28 4.25 5.20 7.25
C ASN A 28 4.10 3.99 6.30
N GLU A 29 3.02 3.91 5.52
CA GLU A 29 2.76 2.82 4.59
C GLU A 29 2.96 3.23 3.12
N VAL A 30 3.22 4.51 2.83
CA VAL A 30 3.41 5.02 1.46
C VAL A 30 4.60 4.32 0.78
N GLU A 31 5.76 4.32 1.45
CA GLU A 31 6.98 3.71 0.91
C GLU A 31 6.86 2.18 0.78
N GLU A 32 6.23 1.53 1.76
CA GLU A 32 5.98 0.09 1.72
C GLU A 32 5.09 -0.28 0.53
N PHE A 33 4.01 0.47 0.31
CA PHE A 33 3.09 0.24 -0.79
C PHE A 33 3.76 0.40 -2.15
N GLU A 34 4.63 1.41 -2.30
CA GLU A 34 5.47 1.59 -3.49
C GLU A 34 6.43 0.41 -3.72
N GLY A 35 7.08 -0.07 -2.65
CA GLY A 35 7.98 -1.23 -2.71
C GLY A 35 7.27 -2.52 -3.14
N ILE A 36 6.07 -2.78 -2.60
CA ILE A 36 5.23 -3.93 -2.98
C ILE A 36 4.89 -3.86 -4.46
N TYR A 37 4.44 -2.69 -4.95
CA TYR A 37 4.09 -2.51 -6.34
C TYR A 37 5.28 -2.63 -7.29
N ALA A 38 6.43 -2.05 -6.92
CA ALA A 38 7.66 -2.14 -7.71
C ALA A 38 8.12 -3.59 -7.86
N ALA A 39 8.09 -4.38 -6.78
CA ALA A 39 8.38 -5.80 -6.83
C ALA A 39 7.37 -6.57 -7.69
N TYR A 40 6.07 -6.28 -7.53
CA TYR A 40 5.01 -6.89 -8.32
C TYR A 40 5.18 -6.63 -9.83
N LYS A 41 5.50 -5.39 -10.21
CA LYS A 41 5.70 -4.99 -11.61
C LYS A 41 6.90 -5.70 -12.23
N LYS A 42 8.00 -5.86 -11.49
CA LYS A 42 9.19 -6.61 -11.94
C LYS A 42 8.89 -8.09 -12.25
N LEU A 43 7.85 -8.66 -11.64
CA LEU A 43 7.43 -10.05 -11.87
C LEU A 43 6.40 -10.20 -13.01
N GLY A 44 6.13 -9.15 -13.81
CA GLY A 44 5.13 -9.21 -14.88
C GLY A 44 3.70 -9.00 -14.37
N GLY A 45 3.52 -8.11 -13.40
CA GLY A 45 2.24 -7.66 -12.86
C GLY A 45 1.17 -7.37 -13.92
N ASN A 46 -0.10 -7.56 -13.57
CA ASN A 46 -1.22 -7.34 -14.47
C ASN A 46 -1.78 -5.90 -14.43
N HIS A 47 -2.53 -5.56 -15.47
CA HIS A 47 -3.12 -4.23 -15.64
C HIS A 47 -4.09 -3.86 -14.50
N LYS A 48 -4.93 -4.81 -14.04
CA LYS A 48 -5.94 -4.55 -13.00
C LYS A 48 -5.32 -4.06 -11.69
N ARG A 49 -4.20 -4.64 -11.27
CA ARG A 49 -3.49 -4.24 -10.03
C ARG A 49 -2.65 -2.98 -10.22
N GLU A 50 -2.18 -2.72 -11.44
CA GLU A 50 -1.60 -1.42 -11.79
C GLU A 50 -2.63 -0.29 -11.69
N GLU A 51 -3.87 -0.49 -12.14
CA GLU A 51 -4.93 0.51 -12.00
C GLU A 51 -5.25 0.82 -10.54
N LYS A 52 -5.33 -0.21 -9.68
CA LYS A 52 -5.51 -0.01 -8.22
C LYS A 52 -4.38 0.81 -7.60
N TYR A 53 -3.13 0.50 -7.96
CA TYR A 53 -1.97 1.25 -7.51
C TYR A 53 -2.04 2.72 -7.95
N LYS A 54 -2.32 2.98 -9.25
CA LYS A 54 -2.46 4.33 -9.79
C LYS A 54 -3.59 5.09 -9.09
N TYR A 55 -4.74 4.44 -8.89
CA TYR A 55 -5.87 5.04 -8.21
C TYR A 55 -5.48 5.54 -6.82
N VAL A 56 -4.83 4.69 -6.03
CA VAL A 56 -4.34 5.03 -4.69
C VAL A 56 -3.40 6.24 -4.74
N LYS A 57 -2.40 6.25 -5.63
CA LYS A 57 -1.40 7.34 -5.72
C LYS A 57 -1.98 8.66 -6.23
N GLN A 58 -3.01 8.61 -7.08
CA GLN A 58 -3.57 9.79 -7.75
C GLN A 58 -4.77 10.39 -7.03
N HIS A 59 -5.57 9.56 -6.34
CA HIS A 59 -6.84 9.98 -5.76
C HIS A 59 -6.86 9.99 -4.23
N LEU A 60 -5.96 9.25 -3.57
CA LEU A 60 -5.93 9.18 -2.11
C LEU A 60 -4.87 10.11 -1.53
N LYS A 61 -5.26 10.84 -0.48
CA LYS A 61 -4.35 11.71 0.28
C LYS A 61 -3.50 10.89 1.25
N VAL A 62 -2.33 11.42 1.60
CA VAL A 62 -1.52 10.87 2.68
C VAL A 62 -2.09 11.32 4.03
N ILE A 63 -2.32 10.37 4.93
CA ILE A 63 -2.83 10.60 6.28
C ILE A 63 -1.63 10.55 7.24
N PRO A 64 -1.33 11.63 7.97
CA PRO A 64 -0.25 11.64 8.94
C PRO A 64 -0.55 10.63 10.07
N VAL A 65 0.44 9.83 10.44
CA VAL A 65 0.30 8.86 11.53
C VAL A 65 0.90 9.46 12.79
N VAL A 66 0.06 9.87 13.73
CA VAL A 66 0.51 10.31 15.05
C VAL A 66 0.86 9.08 15.87
N SER A 67 2.15 8.74 15.92
CA SER A 67 2.66 7.77 16.88
C SER A 67 2.43 8.31 18.29
N LYS A 68 1.43 7.76 19.00
CA LYS A 68 1.30 7.98 20.45
C LYS A 68 2.39 7.19 21.16
N LEU A 69 3.63 7.67 21.10
CA LEU A 69 4.62 7.34 22.10
C LEU A 69 4.07 7.88 23.42
N LYS A 70 3.48 7.00 24.24
CA LYS A 70 3.28 7.32 25.65
C LYS A 70 4.68 7.57 26.21
N GLN A 71 4.99 8.81 26.51
CA GLN A 71 5.99 9.10 27.54
C GLN A 71 5.40 8.52 28.82
N GLU A 72 5.80 7.29 29.16
CA GLU A 72 5.76 6.85 30.55
C GLU A 72 6.85 7.65 31.25
N GLU A 73 6.42 8.72 31.92
CA GLU A 73 7.23 9.39 32.94
C GLU A 73 7.47 8.39 34.08
N LEU A 74 8.74 8.05 34.33
CA LEU A 74 9.27 7.82 35.67
C LEU A 74 10.79 8.03 35.71
#